data_AF-A0A536BU06-F1
#
_entry.id   AF-A0A536BU06-F1
#
_cell.length_a   1.000
_cell.length_b   1.000
_cell.length_c   1.000
_cell.angle_alpha   90.00
_cell.angle_beta   90.00
_cell.angle_gamma   90.00
#
_symmetry.space_group_name_H-M   'P 1'
#
loop_
_entity.id
_entity.type
_entity.pdbx_description
1 polymer ?
#
loop_
_entity_poly.entity_id
_entity_poly.type
_entity_poly.pdbx_seq_one_letter_code
_entity_poly.pdbx_strand_id
1 'polypeptide(L)'
;MKLHWCCSRGCCCGSSVCSWRCSWPGWRRVRARAAGRSPVSRAHGRCSSGSACWSACFSRWSCRGPRCRPPARARWNRRPGCSTSTSGRSPRGRSSRPVCTSAPECSCDRGGQLNVARRERTHQVGRVDRDYVEATSPALHPALAAIEEAAEPDGIPILDRESGRVLAALAANRRRILEIGTAIGFSTLWMALAQPAGGTIVTIDPDRSRTDRARSWWRQAGVPDEQITVVTARALEAFERREPALDGPFDLVFIDAIKTEYPAYAAAVIPRLSPGALIVADNVLWSGRVADMEQLDPTEDTLALRQFNGGMLSDPRFVASILPVGDGLLVATYRA
;
A
#
# COMPACT_ATOMS: atom_id res chain seq x y z
N MET A 1 55.05 4.68 -15.43
CA MET A 1 54.46 5.12 -14.14
C MET A 1 54.09 3.89 -13.33
N LYS A 2 54.80 3.65 -12.23
CA LYS A 2 54.65 2.47 -11.37
C LYS A 2 53.57 2.73 -10.32
N LEU A 3 52.65 1.78 -10.18
CA LEU A 3 51.67 1.71 -9.08
C LEU A 3 52.38 1.25 -7.80
N HIS A 4 52.16 1.96 -6.69
CA HIS A 4 52.43 1.45 -5.35
C HIS A 4 51.21 1.67 -4.46
N TRP A 5 50.60 0.56 -4.06
CA TRP A 5 49.76 0.46 -2.87
C TRP A 5 50.65 0.31 -1.65
N CYS A 6 50.30 0.97 -0.54
CA CYS A 6 50.81 0.65 0.78
C CYS A 6 49.63 0.38 1.70
N CYS A 7 49.51 -0.88 2.15
CA CYS A 7 48.58 -1.33 3.16
C CYS A 7 49.46 -1.88 4.30
N SER A 8 49.44 -1.23 5.46
CA SER A 8 50.14 -1.71 6.67
C SER A 8 49.22 -2.59 7.51
N ARG A 9 49.79 -3.70 7.99
CA ARG A 9 49.17 -4.82 8.70
C ARG A 9 49.14 -4.62 10.22
N GLY A 10 48.20 -5.34 10.85
CA GLY A 10 48.31 -5.92 12.21
C GLY A 10 47.02 -5.72 13.04
N CYS A 11 46.33 -6.72 13.60
CA CYS A 11 46.61 -8.13 13.81
C CYS A 11 45.29 -8.93 13.93
N CYS A 12 45.29 -10.16 13.42
CA CYS A 12 44.26 -11.18 13.60
C CYS A 12 44.52 -12.05 14.84
N CYS A 13 43.46 -12.43 15.55
CA CYS A 13 43.27 -13.65 16.35
C CYS A 13 41.75 -13.82 16.47
N GLY A 14 41.06 -14.92 16.17
CA GLY A 14 41.37 -16.27 15.72
C GLY A 14 40.05 -17.07 15.61
N SER A 15 40.11 -18.25 14.99
CA SER A 15 39.06 -19.27 14.73
C SER A 15 38.10 -19.00 13.55
N SER A 16 38.49 -19.36 12.30
CA SER A 16 38.26 -20.65 11.60
C SER A 16 36.78 -20.86 11.22
N VAL A 17 36.39 -20.85 9.93
CA VAL A 17 36.68 -21.88 8.91
C VAL A 17 36.63 -21.31 7.46
N CYS A 18 37.71 -21.55 6.69
CA CYS A 18 37.82 -21.53 5.22
C CYS A 18 37.03 -22.71 4.60
N SER A 19 36.54 -22.81 3.36
CA SER A 19 36.91 -22.28 2.05
C SER A 19 35.96 -22.91 1.01
N TRP A 20 35.85 -22.29 -0.17
CA TRP A 20 36.11 -22.88 -1.51
C TRP A 20 35.21 -22.25 -2.58
N ARG A 21 35.85 -21.48 -3.47
CA ARG A 21 35.39 -21.19 -4.84
C ARG A 21 35.88 -22.32 -5.74
N CYS A 22 35.02 -22.80 -6.62
CA CYS A 22 35.41 -23.33 -7.94
C CYS A 22 34.36 -22.91 -8.98
N SER A 23 34.83 -22.61 -10.18
CA SER A 23 34.13 -21.99 -11.30
C SER A 23 34.03 -22.92 -12.52
N TRP A 24 32.82 -23.04 -13.13
CA TRP A 24 32.46 -23.33 -14.55
C TRP A 24 32.99 -24.63 -15.21
N PRO A 25 32.49 -25.15 -16.38
CA PRO A 25 31.63 -24.57 -17.43
C PRO A 25 30.47 -25.48 -17.95
N GLY A 26 29.70 -25.02 -18.95
CA GLY A 26 28.46 -25.65 -19.44
C GLY A 26 28.57 -26.73 -20.54
N TRP A 27 27.38 -27.24 -20.97
CA TRP A 27 26.91 -27.67 -22.31
C TRP A 27 25.85 -28.80 -22.24
N ARG A 28 24.83 -28.66 -23.11
CA ARG A 28 23.91 -29.65 -23.75
C ARG A 28 22.73 -30.31 -23.01
N ARG A 29 21.59 -30.19 -23.71
CA ARG A 29 20.36 -31.01 -23.66
C ARG A 29 20.64 -32.51 -23.84
N VAL A 30 19.97 -33.35 -23.06
CA VAL A 30 19.48 -34.69 -23.46
C VAL A 30 18.11 -34.95 -22.81
N ARG A 31 17.18 -35.54 -23.58
CA ARG A 31 15.81 -35.91 -23.17
C ARG A 31 15.75 -37.29 -22.48
N ALA A 32 14.77 -37.41 -21.59
CA ALA A 32 13.89 -38.56 -21.30
C ALA A 32 14.48 -39.87 -20.72
N ARG A 33 13.95 -40.32 -19.56
CA ARG A 33 12.86 -41.31 -19.45
C ARG A 33 12.49 -41.59 -17.98
N ALA A 34 11.25 -42.04 -17.81
CA ALA A 34 10.56 -42.35 -16.56
C ALA A 34 10.98 -43.68 -15.93
N ALA A 35 10.76 -43.79 -14.60
CA ALA A 35 10.13 -44.91 -13.86
C ALA A 35 10.76 -45.07 -12.47
N GLY A 36 9.93 -45.33 -11.45
CA GLY A 36 10.41 -45.85 -10.17
C GLY A 36 9.58 -45.43 -8.97
N ARG A 37 8.74 -46.35 -8.49
CA ARG A 37 7.86 -46.22 -7.32
C ARG A 37 8.65 -46.24 -6.00
N SER A 38 8.02 -45.71 -4.97
CA SER A 38 8.39 -45.59 -3.54
C SER A 38 8.86 -46.90 -2.87
N PRO A 39 9.40 -46.84 -1.64
CA PRO A 39 8.50 -46.90 -0.49
C PRO A 39 8.86 -46.02 0.72
N VAL A 40 7.80 -45.77 1.47
CA VAL A 40 7.69 -45.11 2.78
C VAL A 40 8.53 -45.83 3.83
N SER A 41 9.42 -45.11 4.53
CA SER A 41 10.01 -45.56 5.79
C SER A 41 9.40 -44.78 6.96
N ARG A 42 8.62 -45.48 7.78
CA ARG A 42 8.20 -45.06 9.12
C ARG A 42 9.42 -45.01 10.03
N ALA A 43 9.74 -43.83 10.57
CA ALA A 43 10.67 -43.68 11.68
C ALA A 43 9.87 -43.40 12.96
N HIS A 44 9.87 -44.37 13.88
CA HIS A 44 9.45 -44.19 15.26
C HIS A 44 10.55 -43.44 16.03
N GLY A 45 10.35 -42.15 16.26
CA GLY A 45 11.15 -41.36 17.20
C GLY A 45 10.49 -41.37 18.58
N ARG A 46 11.16 -41.94 19.58
CA ARG A 46 10.79 -41.84 21.00
C ARG A 46 11.08 -40.41 21.48
N CYS A 47 10.07 -39.68 21.96
CA CYS A 47 10.27 -38.43 22.69
C CYS A 47 10.61 -38.74 24.15
N SER A 48 11.82 -38.37 24.56
CA SER A 48 12.21 -38.23 25.96
C SER A 48 11.54 -37.00 26.58
N SER A 49 10.89 -37.24 27.72
CA SER A 49 10.38 -36.32 28.74
C SER A 49 10.88 -34.86 28.68
N GLY A 50 9.95 -33.93 28.46
CA GLY A 50 10.15 -32.49 28.53
C GLY A 50 8.85 -31.78 28.17
N SER A 51 7.96 -31.69 29.15
CA SER A 51 6.55 -31.28 29.06
C SER A 51 6.32 -29.83 28.63
N ALA A 52 5.73 -29.63 27.45
CA ALA A 52 4.78 -28.54 27.16
C ALA A 52 3.87 -28.95 26.00
N CYS A 53 2.72 -29.53 26.34
CA CYS A 53 1.74 -30.03 25.39
C CYS A 53 0.89 -28.85 24.87
N TRP A 54 1.25 -28.28 23.73
CA TRP A 54 0.31 -27.48 22.92
C TRP A 54 -0.38 -28.42 21.93
N SER A 55 -1.47 -29.05 22.38
CA SER A 55 -2.42 -29.71 21.48
C SER A 55 -3.57 -28.74 21.21
N ALA A 56 -3.58 -28.12 20.03
CA ALA A 56 -4.78 -27.47 19.51
C ALA A 56 -5.21 -28.20 18.23
N CYS A 57 -6.30 -28.96 18.38
CA CYS A 57 -7.02 -29.66 17.33
C CYS A 57 -7.36 -28.75 16.15
N PHE A 58 -6.86 -29.09 14.95
CA PHE A 58 -7.47 -28.65 13.69
C PHE A 58 -8.74 -29.48 13.44
N SER A 59 -9.88 -29.04 13.98
CA SER A 59 -11.18 -29.50 13.51
C SER A 59 -11.57 -28.72 12.24
N ARG A 60 -11.56 -29.42 11.11
CA ARG A 60 -12.03 -28.99 9.79
C ARG A 60 -13.40 -28.30 9.90
N TRP A 61 -13.51 -27.10 9.35
CA TRP A 61 -14.80 -26.46 9.09
C TRP A 61 -15.40 -27.07 7.81
N SER A 62 -16.55 -27.71 7.92
CA SER A 62 -17.38 -28.09 6.77
C SER A 62 -18.55 -27.11 6.64
N CYS A 63 -18.49 -26.22 5.66
CA CYS A 63 -19.60 -25.32 5.34
C CYS A 63 -20.58 -26.01 4.39
N ARG A 64 -21.85 -26.16 4.81
CA ARG A 64 -22.99 -26.39 3.91
C ARG A 64 -24.09 -25.37 4.27
N GLY A 65 -24.43 -24.50 3.32
CA GLY A 65 -25.65 -23.68 3.34
C GLY A 65 -25.68 -22.44 4.25
N PRO A 66 -26.67 -21.55 4.09
CA PRO A 66 -26.55 -20.13 4.45
C PRO A 66 -26.91 -19.80 5.91
N ARG A 67 -26.77 -20.72 6.86
CA ARG A 67 -27.11 -20.45 8.28
C ARG A 67 -26.08 -21.05 9.23
N CYS A 68 -25.17 -20.22 9.73
CA CYS A 68 -24.28 -20.56 10.84
C CYS A 68 -25.05 -20.52 12.17
N ARG A 69 -25.02 -21.62 12.94
CA ARG A 69 -25.46 -21.65 14.34
C ARG A 69 -24.25 -21.58 15.27
N PRO A 70 -24.31 -20.84 16.40
CA PRO A 70 -23.22 -20.83 17.36
C PRO A 70 -23.11 -22.18 18.11
N PRO A 71 -21.90 -22.60 18.51
CA PRO A 71 -21.72 -23.85 19.24
C PRO A 71 -22.35 -23.78 20.64
N ALA A 72 -22.91 -24.92 21.07
CA ALA A 72 -23.61 -25.06 22.32
C ALA A 72 -22.69 -24.88 23.55
N ARG A 73 -23.13 -23.99 24.45
CA ARG A 73 -22.85 -23.94 25.91
C ARG A 73 -21.49 -24.50 26.37
N ALA A 74 -20.52 -23.61 26.56
CA ALA A 74 -19.39 -23.87 27.45
C ALA A 74 -19.90 -24.07 28.89
N ARG A 75 -19.70 -25.28 29.43
CA ARG A 75 -19.93 -25.60 30.84
C ARG A 75 -18.89 -24.88 31.70
N TRP A 76 -19.36 -24.04 32.62
CA TRP A 76 -18.54 -23.52 33.70
C TRP A 76 -18.37 -24.60 34.77
N ASN A 77 -17.13 -25.02 35.02
CA ASN A 77 -16.82 -25.91 36.15
C ASN A 77 -17.04 -25.13 37.47
N ARG A 78 -18.05 -25.54 38.24
CA ARG A 78 -18.20 -25.14 39.64
C ARG A 78 -17.14 -25.85 40.48
N ARG A 79 -16.42 -25.10 41.32
CA ARG A 79 -15.67 -25.65 42.46
C ARG A 79 -16.67 -26.27 43.46
N PRO A 80 -16.31 -27.38 44.15
CA PRO A 80 -17.19 -28.03 45.11
C PRO A 80 -17.19 -27.25 46.43
N GLY A 81 -18.37 -26.97 46.97
CA GLY A 81 -18.53 -26.33 48.28
C GLY A 81 -19.69 -25.34 48.29
N CYS A 82 -20.92 -25.84 48.20
CA CYS A 82 -22.12 -25.20 48.77
C CYS A 82 -23.32 -26.14 48.53
N SER A 83 -23.80 -26.73 49.61
CA SER A 83 -24.99 -27.57 49.66
C SER A 83 -26.24 -26.75 49.37
N THR A 84 -27.09 -27.23 48.46
CA THR A 84 -28.44 -26.71 48.23
C THR A 84 -29.43 -27.45 49.13
N SER A 85 -30.04 -26.77 50.10
CA SER A 85 -31.27 -27.23 50.73
C SER A 85 -32.46 -26.49 50.12
N THR A 86 -33.28 -27.22 49.38
CA THR A 86 -34.58 -26.80 48.83
C THR A 86 -35.69 -27.01 49.85
N SER A 87 -36.42 -25.95 50.20
CA SER A 87 -37.83 -25.98 50.63
C SER A 87 -38.35 -24.53 50.67
N GLY A 88 -39.34 -24.13 49.86
CA GLY A 88 -40.74 -24.22 50.23
C GLY A 88 -41.56 -23.09 49.56
N ARG A 89 -42.88 -23.22 49.57
CA ARG A 89 -43.92 -22.58 48.73
C ARG A 89 -44.11 -21.04 48.89
N SER A 90 -44.69 -20.45 47.84
CA SER A 90 -45.28 -19.09 47.67
C SER A 90 -46.37 -18.76 48.73
N PRO A 91 -46.74 -17.49 49.07
CA PRO A 91 -47.39 -16.53 48.13
C PRO A 91 -47.16 -15.01 48.33
N ARG A 92 -47.44 -14.25 47.25
CA ARG A 92 -47.93 -12.85 47.13
C ARG A 92 -47.52 -11.81 48.20
N GLY A 93 -46.78 -10.78 47.77
CA GLY A 93 -46.71 -9.51 48.50
C GLY A 93 -45.62 -8.56 47.99
N ARG A 94 -46.04 -7.35 47.60
CA ARG A 94 -45.28 -6.10 47.35
C ARG A 94 -43.76 -6.17 47.20
N SER A 95 -43.27 -5.65 46.08
CA SER A 95 -41.86 -5.34 45.83
C SER A 95 -41.32 -4.30 46.82
N SER A 96 -40.79 -4.76 47.95
CA SER A 96 -39.80 -4.04 48.72
C SER A 96 -38.44 -4.64 48.40
N ARG A 97 -37.60 -3.89 47.69
CA ARG A 97 -36.18 -4.23 47.45
C ARG A 97 -35.52 -4.58 48.79
N PRO A 98 -34.84 -5.72 48.95
CA PRO A 98 -34.05 -5.97 50.14
C PRO A 98 -32.87 -5.00 50.15
N VAL A 99 -32.86 -4.12 51.15
CA VAL A 99 -31.69 -3.34 51.54
C VAL A 99 -30.67 -4.33 52.09
N CYS A 100 -29.63 -4.64 51.32
CA CYS A 100 -28.47 -5.35 51.83
C CYS A 100 -27.62 -4.34 52.62
N THR A 101 -27.82 -4.29 53.94
CA THR A 101 -26.86 -3.72 54.86
C THR A 101 -25.71 -4.72 55.07
N SER A 102 -24.48 -4.19 54.99
CA SER A 102 -23.21 -4.79 55.40
C SER A 102 -22.77 -6.11 54.76
N ALA A 103 -21.98 -6.00 53.70
CA ALA A 103 -20.78 -6.81 53.52
C ALA A 103 -19.63 -5.85 53.15
N PRO A 104 -18.50 -5.80 53.90
CA PRO A 104 -17.34 -5.05 53.47
C PRO A 104 -16.67 -5.79 52.32
N GLU A 105 -16.09 -5.05 51.38
CA GLU A 105 -15.30 -5.55 50.24
C GLU A 105 -16.08 -6.15 49.05
N CYS A 106 -16.91 -5.31 48.44
CA CYS A 106 -17.13 -5.36 47.00
C CYS A 106 -17.03 -3.94 46.46
N SER A 107 -15.82 -3.44 46.23
CA SER A 107 -15.64 -2.26 45.37
C SER A 107 -15.97 -2.69 43.94
N CYS A 108 -17.15 -2.29 43.48
CA CYS A 108 -17.46 -2.30 42.07
C CYS A 108 -16.68 -1.16 41.41
N ASP A 109 -15.42 -1.42 41.07
CA ASP A 109 -14.63 -0.58 40.17
C ASP A 109 -15.30 -0.58 38.79
N ARG A 110 -16.26 0.33 38.63
CA ARG A 110 -16.78 0.77 37.33
C ARG A 110 -15.71 1.65 36.69
N GLY A 111 -14.66 1.00 36.19
CA GLY A 111 -13.54 1.73 35.60
C GLY A 111 -12.50 0.86 34.92
N GLY A 112 -12.80 -0.41 34.63
CA GLY A 112 -11.93 -1.29 33.85
C GLY A 112 -11.81 -0.79 32.42
N GLN A 113 -11.03 0.26 32.20
CA GLN A 113 -10.44 0.55 30.90
C GLN A 113 -9.69 -0.73 30.52
N LEU A 114 -10.19 -1.40 29.47
CA LEU A 114 -9.40 -2.42 28.80
C LEU A 114 -8.11 -1.72 28.38
N ASN A 115 -7.04 -1.95 29.12
CA ASN A 115 -5.69 -1.59 28.72
C ASN A 115 -5.38 -2.44 27.48
N VAL A 116 -5.81 -1.95 26.32
CA VAL A 116 -5.32 -2.43 25.04
C VAL A 116 -3.87 -1.98 25.02
N ALA A 117 -2.97 -2.85 25.48
CA ALA A 117 -1.54 -2.62 25.41
C ALA A 117 -1.23 -2.28 23.95
N ARG A 118 -0.96 -0.99 23.70
CA ARG A 118 -0.61 -0.47 22.38
C ARG A 118 0.72 -1.13 22.06
N ARG A 119 0.72 -2.21 21.29
CA ARG A 119 1.95 -2.81 20.80
C ARG A 119 2.67 -1.72 20.02
N GLU A 120 3.74 -1.20 20.58
CA GLU A 120 4.64 -0.30 19.88
C GLU A 120 5.20 -1.08 18.70
N ARG A 121 4.72 -0.74 17.50
CA ARG A 121 5.31 -1.24 16.27
C ARG A 121 6.62 -0.48 16.10
N THR A 122 7.72 -1.13 16.42
CA THR A 122 9.08 -0.58 16.33
C THR A 122 9.61 -0.55 14.90
N HIS A 123 9.05 -1.36 14.00
CA HIS A 123 9.48 -1.43 12.60
C HIS A 123 8.93 -0.26 11.77
N GLN A 124 9.81 0.45 11.07
CA GLN A 124 9.47 1.44 10.06
C GLN A 124 9.95 0.94 8.71
N VAL A 125 9.14 1.14 7.67
CA VAL A 125 9.49 0.76 6.29
C VAL A 125 10.69 1.59 5.87
N GLY A 126 11.80 0.92 5.58
CA GLY A 126 13.05 1.54 5.18
C GLY A 126 13.58 1.00 3.87
N ARG A 127 14.84 1.32 3.56
CA ARG A 127 15.50 0.90 2.32
C ARG A 127 15.46 -0.62 2.10
N VAL A 128 15.67 -1.41 3.15
CA VAL A 128 15.68 -2.88 3.04
C VAL A 128 14.30 -3.42 2.64
N ASP A 129 13.22 -2.83 3.16
CA ASP A 129 11.86 -3.21 2.79
C ASP A 129 11.57 -2.84 1.33
N ARG A 130 12.05 -1.67 0.88
CA ARG A 130 11.94 -1.22 -0.52
C ARG A 130 12.67 -2.15 -1.49
N ASP A 131 13.90 -2.53 -1.17
CA ASP A 131 14.69 -3.50 -1.94
C ASP A 131 13.96 -4.86 -2.03
N TYR A 132 13.32 -5.29 -0.92
CA TYR A 132 12.49 -6.49 -0.91
C TYR A 132 11.26 -6.35 -1.81
N VAL A 133 10.54 -5.22 -1.76
CA VAL A 133 9.38 -4.95 -2.63
C VAL A 133 9.79 -4.98 -4.09
N GLU A 134 10.92 -4.35 -4.45
CA GLU A 134 11.45 -4.37 -5.81
C GLU A 134 11.78 -5.80 -6.26
N ALA A 135 12.51 -6.56 -5.44
CA ALA A 135 12.94 -7.92 -5.76
C ALA A 135 11.79 -8.93 -5.83
N THR A 136 10.68 -8.69 -5.13
CA THR A 136 9.50 -9.58 -5.12
C THR A 136 8.41 -9.17 -6.10
N SER A 137 8.48 -7.96 -6.64
CA SER A 137 7.54 -7.47 -7.63
C SER A 137 7.73 -8.15 -8.99
N PRO A 138 6.69 -8.18 -9.85
CA PRO A 138 6.85 -8.59 -11.23
C PRO A 138 7.93 -7.76 -11.94
N ALA A 139 8.60 -8.39 -12.91
CA ALA A 139 9.56 -7.69 -13.76
C ALA A 139 8.91 -6.47 -14.42
N LEU A 140 9.64 -5.36 -14.45
CA LEU A 140 9.19 -4.12 -15.05
C LEU A 140 8.95 -4.32 -16.55
N HIS A 141 7.92 -3.68 -17.10
CA HIS A 141 7.70 -3.70 -18.55
C HIS A 141 8.93 -3.10 -19.26
N PRO A 142 9.45 -3.70 -20.35
CA PRO A 142 10.68 -3.22 -21.00
C PRO A 142 10.65 -1.74 -21.37
N ALA A 143 9.49 -1.23 -21.82
CA ALA A 143 9.33 0.19 -22.13
C ALA A 143 9.43 1.10 -20.90
N LEU A 144 8.94 0.67 -19.73
CA LEU A 144 9.13 1.44 -18.48
C LEU A 144 10.62 1.49 -18.10
N ALA A 145 11.32 0.36 -18.19
CA ALA A 145 12.76 0.32 -17.94
C ALA A 145 13.55 1.22 -18.91
N ALA A 146 13.17 1.24 -20.19
CA ALA A 146 13.80 2.09 -21.20
C ALA A 146 13.55 3.59 -20.94
N ILE A 147 12.36 3.97 -20.44
CA ILE A 147 12.09 5.36 -20.04
C ILE A 147 12.99 5.77 -18.88
N GLU A 148 13.17 4.92 -17.87
CA GLU A 148 14.04 5.22 -16.72
C GLU A 148 15.48 5.45 -17.14
N GLU A 149 16.02 4.56 -18.00
CA GLU A 149 17.37 4.71 -18.55
C GLU A 149 17.52 5.99 -19.38
N ALA A 150 16.47 6.38 -20.11
CA ALA A 150 16.47 7.60 -20.92
C ALA A 150 16.23 8.89 -20.11
N ALA A 151 15.64 8.80 -18.92
CA ALA A 151 15.32 9.97 -18.09
C ALA A 151 16.56 10.51 -17.36
N GLU A 152 17.45 9.61 -16.93
CA GLU A 152 18.61 9.93 -16.10
C GLU A 152 19.58 10.93 -16.77
N PRO A 153 20.03 10.72 -18.03
CA PRO A 153 20.96 11.65 -18.68
C PRO A 153 20.37 13.05 -18.94
N ASP A 154 19.05 13.11 -19.15
CA ASP A 154 18.34 14.35 -19.46
C ASP A 154 17.89 15.10 -18.19
N GLY A 155 18.07 14.51 -17.00
CA GLY A 155 17.62 15.07 -15.72
C GLY A 155 16.11 15.27 -15.65
N ILE A 156 15.33 14.46 -16.37
CA ILE A 156 13.87 14.58 -16.40
C ILE A 156 13.31 13.88 -15.15
N PRO A 157 12.60 14.60 -14.26
CA PRO A 157 11.97 13.95 -13.12
C PRO A 157 10.88 12.99 -13.61
N ILE A 158 10.92 11.76 -13.11
CA ILE A 158 9.93 10.72 -13.35
C ILE A 158 9.42 10.19 -12.01
N LEU A 159 8.18 9.69 -12.02
CA LEU A 159 7.58 8.99 -10.89
C LEU A 159 8.48 7.83 -10.42
N ASP A 160 8.58 7.62 -9.11
CA ASP A 160 9.32 6.46 -8.60
C ASP A 160 8.57 5.14 -8.85
N ARG A 161 9.29 4.02 -8.93
CA ARG A 161 8.70 2.69 -9.21
C ARG A 161 7.65 2.26 -8.19
N GLU A 162 7.82 2.60 -6.92
CA GLU A 162 6.91 2.19 -5.85
C GLU A 162 5.57 2.91 -6.02
N SER A 163 5.62 4.22 -6.26
CA SER A 163 4.46 5.04 -6.58
C SER A 163 3.81 4.60 -7.89
N GLY A 164 4.59 4.26 -8.92
CA GLY A 164 4.09 3.70 -10.18
C GLY A 164 3.29 2.40 -9.98
N ARG A 165 3.75 1.50 -9.11
CA ARG A 165 3.00 0.27 -8.77
C ARG A 165 1.71 0.55 -8.02
N VAL A 166 1.73 1.49 -7.07
CA VAL A 166 0.51 1.92 -6.37
C VAL A 166 -0.48 2.54 -7.37
N LEU A 167 0.00 3.42 -8.24
CA LEU A 167 -0.80 4.08 -9.26
C LEU A 167 -1.44 3.07 -10.22
N ALA A 168 -0.67 2.07 -10.69
CA ALA A 168 -1.19 0.96 -11.50
C ALA A 168 -2.30 0.18 -10.77
N ALA A 169 -2.11 -0.14 -9.49
CA ALA A 169 -3.13 -0.82 -8.70
C ALA A 169 -4.42 0.00 -8.55
N LEU A 170 -4.30 1.33 -8.39
CA LEU A 170 -5.44 2.24 -8.30
C LEU A 170 -6.15 2.43 -9.65
N ALA A 171 -5.40 2.37 -10.75
CA ALA A 171 -5.89 2.50 -12.13
C ALA A 171 -6.56 1.21 -12.67
N ALA A 172 -6.30 0.04 -12.06
CA ALA A 172 -6.70 -1.26 -12.59
C ALA A 172 -8.22 -1.45 -12.84
N ASN A 173 -9.07 -0.66 -12.19
CA ASN A 173 -10.52 -0.68 -12.39
C ASN A 173 -11.07 0.68 -12.85
N ARG A 174 -10.23 1.51 -13.46
CA ARG A 174 -10.56 2.89 -13.88
C ARG A 174 -10.56 2.96 -15.40
N ARG A 175 -11.69 3.38 -15.97
CA ARG A 175 -11.93 3.45 -17.40
C ARG A 175 -11.64 4.81 -17.99
N ARG A 176 -11.73 5.91 -17.25
CA ARG A 176 -11.52 7.26 -17.79
C ARG A 176 -10.68 8.10 -16.84
N ILE A 177 -9.38 8.11 -17.13
CA ILE A 177 -8.36 8.75 -16.31
C ILE A 177 -8.01 10.12 -16.88
N LEU A 178 -7.81 11.10 -16.01
CA LEU A 178 -7.15 12.36 -16.32
C LEU A 178 -5.78 12.39 -15.64
N GLU A 179 -4.76 12.81 -16.36
CA GLU A 179 -3.42 13.09 -15.83
C GLU A 179 -3.06 14.55 -16.08
N ILE A 180 -2.62 15.25 -15.04
CA ILE A 180 -2.08 16.61 -15.12
C ILE A 180 -0.57 16.52 -14.87
N GLY A 181 0.22 16.76 -15.93
CA GLY A 181 1.65 16.52 -15.95
C GLY A 181 1.99 15.20 -16.64
N THR A 182 2.38 15.26 -17.91
CA THR A 182 2.74 14.07 -18.70
C THR A 182 4.24 13.77 -18.60
N ALA A 183 5.07 14.83 -18.61
CA ALA A 183 6.51 14.72 -18.85
C ALA A 183 6.78 13.77 -20.04
N ILE A 184 7.69 12.81 -19.86
CA ILE A 184 8.01 11.79 -20.89
C ILE A 184 7.12 10.54 -20.83
N GLY A 185 5.99 10.60 -20.12
CA GLY A 185 4.92 9.60 -20.17
C GLY A 185 5.09 8.36 -19.29
N PHE A 186 5.93 8.44 -18.25
CA PHE A 186 6.22 7.30 -17.37
C PHE A 186 5.00 6.89 -16.52
N SER A 187 4.40 7.84 -15.79
CA SER A 187 3.16 7.64 -15.02
C SER A 187 1.99 7.26 -15.92
N THR A 188 1.87 7.91 -17.08
CA THR A 188 0.84 7.60 -18.08
C THR A 188 0.92 6.14 -18.51
N LEU A 189 2.14 5.63 -18.75
CA LEU A 189 2.35 4.25 -19.15
C LEU A 189 2.01 3.24 -18.04
N TRP A 190 2.36 3.55 -16.79
CA TRP A 190 1.94 2.73 -15.64
C TRP A 190 0.42 2.57 -15.57
N MET A 191 -0.31 3.67 -15.77
CA MET A 191 -1.78 3.64 -15.78
C MET A 191 -2.32 2.90 -17.00
N ALA A 192 -1.81 3.19 -18.20
CA ALA A 192 -2.30 2.61 -19.45
C ALA A 192 -2.17 1.08 -19.49
N LEU A 193 -1.05 0.55 -18.98
CA LEU A 193 -0.80 -0.90 -18.90
C LEU A 193 -1.69 -1.60 -17.85
N ALA A 194 -2.21 -0.87 -16.87
CA ALA A 194 -3.01 -1.43 -15.79
C ALA A 194 -4.52 -1.35 -16.04
N GLN A 195 -4.97 -0.37 -16.85
CA GLN A 195 -6.39 -0.15 -17.13
C GLN A 195 -7.09 -1.39 -17.72
N PRO A 196 -8.41 -1.55 -17.48
CA PRO A 196 -9.19 -2.56 -18.17
C PRO A 196 -9.27 -2.26 -19.68
N ALA A 197 -9.57 -3.29 -20.47
CA ALA A 197 -9.75 -3.13 -21.91
C ALA A 197 -10.79 -2.04 -22.24
N GLY A 198 -10.43 -1.14 -23.17
CA GLY A 198 -11.23 0.02 -23.55
C GLY A 198 -11.22 1.16 -22.53
N GLY A 199 -10.32 1.14 -21.54
CA GLY A 199 -10.00 2.31 -20.74
C GLY A 199 -9.32 3.39 -21.60
N THR A 200 -9.48 4.64 -21.21
CA THR A 200 -8.86 5.79 -21.85
C THR A 200 -8.20 6.71 -20.82
N ILE A 201 -7.17 7.42 -21.26
CA ILE A 201 -6.43 8.41 -20.51
C ILE A 201 -6.42 9.72 -21.30
N VAL A 202 -6.76 10.81 -20.64
CA VAL A 202 -6.48 12.16 -21.12
C VAL A 202 -5.31 12.68 -20.31
N THR A 203 -4.21 13.06 -20.95
CA THR A 203 -3.04 13.62 -20.27
C THR A 203 -2.73 15.01 -20.82
N ILE A 204 -2.30 15.93 -19.95
CA ILE A 204 -2.03 17.33 -20.31
C ILE A 204 -0.66 17.79 -19.85
N ASP A 205 0.10 18.36 -20.78
CA ASP A 205 1.42 18.95 -20.54
C ASP A 205 1.72 20.03 -21.61
N PRO A 206 2.27 21.20 -21.25
CA PRO A 206 2.58 22.25 -22.21
C PRO A 206 3.80 21.94 -23.11
N ASP A 207 4.68 21.02 -22.71
CA ASP A 207 5.91 20.71 -23.45
C ASP A 207 5.67 19.67 -24.55
N ARG A 208 5.53 20.18 -25.79
CA ARG A 208 5.33 19.34 -26.97
C ARG A 208 6.48 18.32 -27.17
N SER A 209 7.72 18.71 -26.91
CA SER A 209 8.89 17.82 -27.10
C SER A 209 8.81 16.61 -26.16
N ARG A 210 8.45 16.84 -24.90
CA ARG A 210 8.24 15.76 -23.92
C ARG A 210 7.07 14.87 -24.31
N THR A 211 5.94 15.43 -24.71
CA THR A 211 4.78 14.63 -25.11
C THR A 211 5.00 13.82 -26.40
N ASP A 212 5.79 14.33 -27.35
CA ASP A 212 6.16 13.57 -28.56
C ASP A 212 7.04 12.36 -28.20
N ARG A 213 7.98 12.52 -27.24
CA ARG A 213 8.75 11.40 -26.67
C ARG A 213 7.85 10.40 -25.97
N ALA A 214 6.91 10.87 -25.15
CA ALA A 214 5.95 10.04 -24.43
C ALA A 214 5.16 9.13 -25.40
N ARG A 215 4.63 9.69 -26.49
CA ARG A 215 3.93 8.92 -27.54
C ARG A 215 4.79 7.84 -28.17
N SER A 216 6.09 8.08 -28.35
CA SER A 216 7.02 7.06 -28.87
C SER A 216 7.12 5.88 -27.92
N TRP A 217 7.23 6.14 -26.61
CA TRP A 217 7.32 5.09 -25.60
C TRP A 217 6.04 4.25 -25.49
N TRP A 218 4.87 4.90 -25.52
CA TRP A 218 3.58 4.18 -25.46
C TRP A 218 3.38 3.26 -26.67
N ARG A 219 3.74 3.73 -27.87
CA ARG A 219 3.72 2.90 -29.08
C ARG A 219 4.67 1.70 -28.99
N GLN A 220 5.90 1.91 -28.48
CA GLN A 220 6.85 0.82 -28.23
C GLN A 220 6.34 -0.17 -27.18
N ALA A 221 5.53 0.28 -26.23
CA ALA A 221 4.88 -0.56 -25.23
C ALA A 221 3.63 -1.30 -25.74
N GLY A 222 3.21 -1.06 -26.99
CA GLY A 222 2.01 -1.66 -27.57
C GLY A 222 0.70 -1.08 -27.04
N VAL A 223 0.74 0.13 -26.46
CA VAL A 223 -0.48 0.85 -26.05
C VAL A 223 -1.19 1.37 -27.32
N PRO A 224 -2.49 1.08 -27.51
CA PRO A 224 -3.25 1.60 -28.65
C PRO A 224 -3.25 3.13 -28.69
N ASP A 225 -3.12 3.72 -29.88
CA ASP A 225 -3.07 5.18 -30.04
C ASP A 225 -4.36 5.87 -29.55
N GLU A 226 -5.51 5.20 -29.66
CA GLU A 226 -6.80 5.67 -29.17
C GLU A 226 -6.95 5.64 -27.64
N GLN A 227 -6.10 4.91 -26.92
CA GLN A 227 -6.18 4.81 -25.47
C GLN A 227 -5.71 6.10 -24.79
N ILE A 228 -4.76 6.83 -25.37
CA ILE A 228 -4.18 8.03 -24.75
C ILE A 228 -4.39 9.26 -25.63
N THR A 229 -5.22 10.19 -25.14
CA THR A 229 -5.37 11.53 -25.71
C THR A 229 -4.43 12.49 -25.00
N VAL A 230 -3.55 13.15 -25.74
CA VAL A 230 -2.65 14.19 -25.19
C VAL A 230 -3.18 15.57 -25.56
N VAL A 231 -3.32 16.43 -24.56
CA VAL A 231 -3.58 17.85 -24.70
C VAL A 231 -2.28 18.61 -24.49
N THR A 232 -1.79 19.33 -25.51
CA THR A 232 -0.58 20.13 -25.39
C THR A 232 -0.92 21.57 -25.02
N ALA A 233 -1.07 21.84 -23.73
CA ALA A 233 -1.43 23.16 -23.19
C ALA A 233 -1.07 23.27 -21.71
N ARG A 234 -1.08 24.49 -21.16
CA ARG A 234 -1.10 24.68 -19.70
C ARG A 234 -2.44 24.20 -19.15
N ALA A 235 -2.42 23.41 -18.08
CA ALA A 235 -3.61 22.73 -17.59
C ALA A 235 -4.74 23.69 -17.19
N LEU A 236 -4.45 24.72 -16.40
CA LEU A 236 -5.45 25.70 -15.97
C LEU A 236 -6.05 26.47 -17.16
N GLU A 237 -5.23 26.89 -18.11
CA GLU A 237 -5.72 27.57 -19.33
C GLU A 237 -6.63 26.66 -20.17
N ALA A 238 -6.30 25.36 -20.28
CA ALA A 238 -7.13 24.40 -20.99
C ALA A 238 -8.48 24.16 -20.29
N PHE A 239 -8.49 24.13 -18.95
CA PHE A 239 -9.75 24.08 -18.19
C PHE A 239 -10.60 25.35 -18.39
N GLU A 240 -9.98 26.53 -18.38
CA GLU A 240 -10.66 27.81 -18.61
C GLU A 240 -11.27 27.90 -20.01
N ARG A 241 -10.54 27.44 -21.02
CA ARG A 241 -10.99 27.38 -22.42
C ARG A 241 -12.01 26.27 -22.69
N ARG A 242 -12.31 25.44 -21.68
CA ARG A 242 -13.22 24.29 -21.79
C ARG A 242 -12.78 23.31 -22.88
N GLU A 243 -11.51 22.94 -22.88
CA GLU A 243 -10.97 21.91 -23.77
C GLU A 243 -11.87 20.65 -23.72
N PRO A 244 -12.46 20.21 -24.84
CA PRO A 244 -13.43 19.11 -24.84
C PRO A 244 -12.91 17.80 -24.27
N ALA A 245 -11.62 17.49 -24.45
CA ALA A 245 -11.01 16.29 -23.88
C ALA A 245 -10.99 16.31 -22.34
N LEU A 246 -10.99 17.50 -21.73
CA LEU A 246 -11.04 17.71 -20.29
C LEU A 246 -12.48 17.77 -19.74
N ASP A 247 -13.48 17.58 -20.59
CA ASP A 247 -14.87 17.46 -20.14
C ASP A 247 -15.08 16.05 -19.57
N GLY A 248 -15.37 15.97 -18.28
CA GLY A 248 -15.46 14.70 -17.55
C GLY A 248 -16.67 13.84 -17.94
N PRO A 249 -17.18 12.99 -17.04
CA PRO A 249 -16.61 12.68 -15.73
C PRO A 249 -15.39 11.76 -15.83
N PHE A 250 -14.42 11.94 -14.95
CA PHE A 250 -13.25 11.08 -14.74
C PHE A 250 -13.47 10.17 -13.54
N ASP A 251 -12.90 8.97 -13.56
CA ASP A 251 -12.92 8.02 -12.44
C ASP A 251 -11.59 7.92 -11.69
N LEU A 252 -10.52 8.48 -12.27
CA LEU A 252 -9.27 8.78 -11.59
C LEU A 252 -8.66 10.05 -12.17
N VAL A 253 -8.14 10.91 -11.31
CA VAL A 253 -7.33 12.07 -11.67
C VAL A 253 -5.97 11.92 -11.00
N PHE A 254 -4.89 11.90 -11.78
CA PHE A 254 -3.52 11.95 -11.30
C PHE A 254 -2.95 13.36 -11.47
N ILE A 255 -2.37 13.92 -10.40
CA ILE A 255 -1.79 15.26 -10.39
C ILE A 255 -0.30 15.13 -10.06
N ASP A 256 0.55 15.42 -11.05
CA ASP A 256 1.99 15.53 -10.89
C ASP A 256 2.58 16.63 -11.80
N ALA A 257 2.26 17.87 -11.47
CA ALA A 257 2.74 19.05 -12.20
C ALA A 257 3.31 20.13 -11.26
N ILE A 258 3.05 21.40 -11.56
CA ILE A 258 3.55 22.55 -10.80
C ILE A 258 2.88 22.57 -9.42
N LYS A 259 3.68 22.49 -8.35
CA LYS A 259 3.15 22.29 -6.98
C LYS A 259 2.35 23.50 -6.48
N THR A 260 2.75 24.73 -6.83
CA THR A 260 1.99 25.95 -6.51
C THR A 260 0.57 25.96 -7.10
N GLU A 261 0.33 25.22 -8.18
CA GLU A 261 -0.97 25.16 -8.86
C GLU A 261 -1.87 24.02 -8.34
N TYR A 262 -1.42 23.15 -7.43
CA TYR A 262 -2.17 21.99 -6.94
C TYR A 262 -3.58 22.32 -6.39
N PRO A 263 -3.76 23.37 -5.54
CA PRO A 263 -5.09 23.76 -5.10
C PRO A 263 -6.02 24.14 -6.27
N ALA A 264 -5.49 24.81 -7.30
CA ALA A 264 -6.25 25.22 -8.48
C ALA A 264 -6.58 24.02 -9.38
N TYR A 265 -5.65 23.09 -9.57
CA TYR A 265 -5.93 21.83 -10.26
C TYR A 265 -7.05 21.06 -9.58
N ALA A 266 -7.01 20.92 -8.24
CA ALA A 266 -8.06 20.27 -7.47
C ALA A 266 -9.42 20.94 -7.72
N ALA A 267 -9.50 22.26 -7.58
CA ALA A 267 -10.72 23.01 -7.82
C ALA A 267 -11.27 22.82 -9.24
N ALA A 268 -10.39 22.76 -10.25
CA ALA A 268 -10.78 22.54 -11.64
C ALA A 268 -11.31 21.12 -11.89
N VAL A 269 -10.74 20.09 -11.25
CA VAL A 269 -11.12 18.69 -11.54
C VAL A 269 -12.32 18.20 -10.74
N ILE A 270 -12.58 18.75 -9.54
CA ILE A 270 -13.68 18.30 -8.66
C ILE A 270 -15.05 18.26 -9.36
N PRO A 271 -15.47 19.30 -10.13
CA PRO A 271 -16.75 19.26 -10.86
C PRO A 271 -16.82 18.20 -11.97
N ARG A 272 -15.68 17.60 -12.33
CA ARG A 272 -15.52 16.64 -13.42
C ARG A 272 -15.29 15.22 -12.88
N LEU A 273 -15.53 14.97 -11.60
CA LEU A 273 -15.39 13.65 -11.00
C LEU A 273 -16.69 12.86 -11.09
N SER A 274 -16.57 11.57 -11.43
CA SER A 274 -17.64 10.60 -11.20
C SER A 274 -17.74 10.26 -9.70
N PRO A 275 -18.93 9.90 -9.19
CA PRO A 275 -19.05 9.35 -7.83
C PRO A 275 -18.11 8.13 -7.65
N GLY A 276 -17.32 8.13 -6.58
CA GLY A 276 -16.31 7.09 -6.32
C GLY A 276 -15.01 7.26 -7.11
N ALA A 277 -14.82 8.39 -7.80
CA ALA A 277 -13.56 8.73 -8.45
C ALA A 277 -12.43 8.91 -7.43
N LEU A 278 -11.20 8.70 -7.88
CA LEU A 278 -9.99 8.97 -7.10
C LEU A 278 -9.32 10.26 -7.58
N ILE A 279 -8.88 11.10 -6.64
CA ILE A 279 -7.79 12.04 -6.90
C ILE A 279 -6.53 11.44 -6.28
N VAL A 280 -5.48 11.33 -7.07
CA VAL A 280 -4.15 10.89 -6.65
C VAL A 280 -3.17 12.02 -6.96
N ALA A 281 -2.38 12.45 -5.98
CA ALA A 281 -1.40 13.53 -6.18
C ALA A 281 -0.03 13.11 -5.63
N ASP A 282 1.03 13.37 -6.40
CA ASP A 282 2.39 12.96 -6.07
C ASP A 282 3.24 14.08 -5.43
N ASN A 283 4.30 13.66 -4.73
CA ASN A 283 5.25 14.47 -3.98
C ASN A 283 4.61 15.35 -2.90
N VAL A 284 3.52 14.88 -2.30
CA VAL A 284 2.79 15.68 -1.30
C VAL A 284 3.50 15.79 0.04
N LEU A 285 4.52 14.96 0.30
CA LEU A 285 5.40 15.09 1.48
C LEU A 285 6.62 15.98 1.20
N TRP A 286 6.93 16.25 -0.07
CA TRP A 286 7.91 17.23 -0.53
C TRP A 286 9.27 17.12 0.16
N SER A 287 9.85 15.92 0.17
CA SER A 287 11.10 15.57 0.85
C SER A 287 11.07 15.87 2.36
N GLY A 288 9.90 15.76 2.97
CA GLY A 288 9.65 16.07 4.38
C GLY A 288 9.43 17.55 4.69
N ARG A 289 9.62 18.47 3.72
CA ARG A 289 9.51 19.93 3.95
C ARG A 289 8.12 20.34 4.41
N VAL A 290 7.06 19.66 3.96
CA VAL A 290 5.70 20.01 4.41
C VAL A 290 5.50 19.72 5.90
N ALA A 291 6.24 18.77 6.47
CA ALA A 291 6.16 18.38 7.88
C ALA A 291 7.07 19.21 8.80
N ASP A 292 8.07 19.91 8.23
CA ASP A 292 8.97 20.79 8.99
C ASP A 292 8.28 22.12 9.34
N MET A 293 7.59 22.13 10.48
CA MET A 293 6.86 23.30 10.97
C MET A 293 7.77 24.38 11.59
N GLU A 294 9.05 24.07 11.82
CA GLU A 294 10.02 24.99 12.43
C GLU A 294 10.83 25.76 11.37
N GLN A 295 10.70 25.40 10.09
CA GLN A 295 11.30 26.12 8.99
C GLN A 295 10.84 27.59 8.96
N LEU A 296 11.81 28.52 9.14
CA LEU A 296 11.55 29.96 9.23
C LEU A 296 10.98 30.56 7.93
N ASP A 297 11.42 30.06 6.78
CA ASP A 297 11.01 30.54 5.45
C ASP A 297 10.67 29.34 4.53
N PRO A 298 9.43 28.79 4.60
CA PRO A 298 8.99 27.75 3.70
C PRO A 298 8.82 28.29 2.27
N THR A 299 9.17 27.48 1.27
CA THR A 299 8.99 27.84 -0.15
C THR A 299 7.51 27.94 -0.53
N GLU A 300 7.20 28.64 -1.62
CA GLU A 300 5.83 28.70 -2.17
C GLU A 300 5.25 27.30 -2.46
N ASP A 301 6.06 26.38 -2.99
CA ASP A 301 5.66 24.98 -3.19
C ASP A 301 5.25 24.31 -1.88
N THR A 302 6.03 24.53 -0.81
CA THR A 302 5.77 23.94 0.51
C THR A 302 4.45 24.47 1.09
N LEU A 303 4.21 25.78 0.96
CA LEU A 303 2.96 26.41 1.40
C LEU A 303 1.75 25.91 0.59
N ALA A 304 1.89 25.82 -0.73
CA ALA A 304 0.83 25.33 -1.61
C ALA A 304 0.49 23.86 -1.33
N LEU A 305 1.50 23.00 -1.10
CA LEU A 305 1.27 21.60 -0.74
C LEU A 305 0.64 21.45 0.64
N ARG A 306 1.01 22.28 1.63
CA ARG A 306 0.33 22.32 2.93
C ARG A 306 -1.16 22.69 2.77
N GLN A 307 -1.45 23.72 1.97
CA GLN A 307 -2.82 24.14 1.67
C GLN A 307 -3.60 23.03 0.96
N PHE A 308 -3.03 22.43 -0.09
CA PHE A 308 -3.63 21.35 -0.85
C PHE A 308 -3.90 20.13 0.03
N ASN A 309 -2.90 19.66 0.78
CA ASN A 309 -3.04 18.50 1.69
C ASN A 309 -4.11 18.75 2.75
N GLY A 310 -4.05 19.90 3.42
CA GLY A 310 -5.04 20.28 4.44
C GLY A 310 -6.45 20.37 3.86
N GLY A 311 -6.61 20.98 2.69
CA GLY A 311 -7.89 21.09 1.99
C GLY A 311 -8.46 19.72 1.63
N MET A 312 -7.69 18.86 0.97
CA MET A 312 -8.13 17.52 0.55
C MET A 312 -8.46 16.61 1.73
N LEU A 313 -7.69 16.67 2.83
CA LEU A 313 -7.90 15.83 4.01
C LEU A 313 -9.09 16.28 4.87
N SER A 314 -9.45 17.56 4.83
CA SER A 314 -10.55 18.12 5.63
C SER A 314 -11.86 18.28 4.86
N ASP A 315 -11.84 18.21 3.53
CA ASP A 315 -13.04 18.35 2.71
C ASP A 315 -13.98 17.13 2.88
N PRO A 316 -15.21 17.33 3.38
CA PRO A 316 -16.15 16.24 3.68
C PRO A 316 -16.63 15.48 2.44
N ARG A 317 -16.43 16.03 1.24
CA ARG A 317 -16.72 15.33 -0.03
C ARG A 317 -15.75 14.19 -0.30
N PHE A 318 -14.65 14.10 0.45
CA PHE A 318 -13.59 13.11 0.24
C PHE A 318 -13.40 12.18 1.43
N VAL A 319 -12.91 10.98 1.13
CA VAL A 319 -12.12 10.18 2.07
C VAL A 319 -10.70 10.21 1.57
N ALA A 320 -9.84 10.93 2.28
CA ALA A 320 -8.48 11.14 1.86
C ALA A 320 -7.48 10.60 2.88
N SER A 321 -6.33 10.15 2.38
CA SER A 321 -5.17 9.77 3.17
C SER A 321 -3.90 10.04 2.38
N ILE A 322 -2.78 10.25 3.08
CA ILE A 322 -1.45 10.34 2.48
C ILE A 322 -0.73 9.03 2.75
N LEU A 323 -0.29 8.37 1.68
CA LEU A 323 0.50 7.16 1.71
C LEU A 323 1.99 7.53 1.68
N PRO A 324 2.81 7.06 2.64
CA PRO A 324 4.26 7.34 2.69
C PRO A 324 5.03 6.42 1.72
N VAL A 325 4.62 6.41 0.45
CA VAL A 325 5.27 5.73 -0.68
C VAL A 325 5.91 6.82 -1.55
N GLY A 326 7.11 6.57 -2.07
CA GLY A 326 7.84 7.59 -2.83
C GLY A 326 8.11 8.85 -1.99
N ASP A 327 7.79 10.02 -2.56
CA ASP A 327 7.79 11.32 -1.87
C ASP A 327 6.39 11.73 -1.36
N GLY A 328 5.54 10.73 -1.13
CA GLY A 328 4.18 10.88 -0.62
C GLY A 328 3.15 10.93 -1.73
N LEU A 329 2.20 10.00 -1.65
CA LEU A 329 1.02 9.95 -2.51
C LEU A 329 -0.23 10.29 -1.71
N LEU A 330 -0.89 11.41 -2.02
CA LEU A 330 -2.23 11.67 -1.53
C LEU A 330 -3.22 10.86 -2.36
N VAL A 331 -4.13 10.12 -1.69
CA VAL A 331 -5.23 9.41 -2.34
C VAL A 331 -6.53 9.86 -1.70
N ALA A 332 -7.44 10.40 -2.50
CA ALA A 332 -8.75 10.90 -2.06
C ALA A 332 -9.88 10.28 -2.89
N THR A 333 -10.80 9.58 -2.24
CA THR A 333 -12.01 9.04 -2.87
C THR A 333 -13.15 10.04 -2.77
N TYR A 334 -13.72 10.45 -3.90
CA TYR A 334 -14.85 11.36 -3.99
C TYR A 334 -16.17 10.65 -3.66
N ARG A 335 -16.93 11.17 -2.70
CA ARG A 335 -18.18 10.56 -2.19
C ARG A 335 -19.48 11.13 -2.78
N ALA A 336 -19.37 12.24 -3.53
CA ALA A 336 -20.48 13.10 -3.97
C ALA A 336 -21.22 13.82 -2.83
#